data_AF-A0ABD2PWX1-F1
#
_entry.id   AF-A0ABD2PWX1-F1
#
_cell.length_a   1.000
_cell.length_b   1.000
_cell.length_c   1.000
_cell.angle_alpha   90.00
_cell.angle_beta   90.00
_cell.angle_gamma   90.00
#
_symmetry.space_group_name_H-M   'P 1'
#
loop_
_entity.id
_entity.type
_entity.pdbx_description
1 polymer ?
#
loop_
_entity_poly.entity_id
_entity_poly.type
_entity_poly.pdbx_seq_one_letter_code
_entity_poly.pdbx_strand_id
1 'polypeptide(L)'
;MPKEAPASLVINGKEFSVPEMRAEFIIPPNLSSTKMKPYVAWRCDTVTQGPLTPEDLYEAYYAKRVVSLFDKQASEQEIMDSLEI
;
A
#
# COMPACT_ATOMS: atom_id res chain seq x y z
N MET A 1 13.14 24.41 -2.27
CA MET A 1 12.22 23.29 -2.59
C MET A 1 12.52 22.86 -4.02
N PRO A 2 12.75 21.56 -4.29
CA PRO A 2 12.86 21.08 -5.67
C PRO A 2 11.53 21.38 -6.38
N LYS A 3 11.60 21.94 -7.59
CA LYS A 3 10.40 22.16 -8.41
C LYS A 3 9.98 20.82 -9.02
N GLU A 4 8.70 20.51 -8.97
CA GLU A 4 8.15 19.35 -9.66
C GLU A 4 8.42 19.47 -11.17
N ALA A 5 8.60 18.33 -11.83
CA ALA A 5 8.74 18.29 -13.28
C ALA A 5 7.46 18.81 -13.94
N PRO A 6 7.56 19.56 -15.06
CA PRO A 6 6.38 20.09 -15.73
C PRO A 6 5.49 18.96 -16.26
N ALA A 7 4.19 19.03 -15.98
CA ALA A 7 3.18 18.11 -16.53
C ALA A 7 2.70 18.51 -17.93
N SER A 8 3.51 19.29 -18.66
CA SER A 8 3.21 19.77 -20.00
C SER A 8 4.42 19.65 -20.93
N LEU A 9 4.12 19.47 -22.22
CA LEU A 9 5.10 19.37 -23.31
C LEU A 9 4.81 20.47 -24.32
N VAL A 10 5.86 21.09 -24.87
CA VAL A 10 5.72 22.09 -25.93
C VAL A 10 6.06 21.44 -27.27
N ILE A 11 5.08 21.35 -28.17
CA ILE A 11 5.23 20.82 -29.52
C ILE A 11 4.85 21.92 -30.51
N ASN A 12 5.78 22.32 -31.39
CA ASN A 12 5.60 23.40 -32.38
C ASN A 12 5.12 24.74 -31.78
N GLY A 13 5.63 25.11 -30.60
CA GLY A 13 5.26 26.35 -29.91
C GLY A 13 3.88 26.31 -29.22
N LYS A 14 3.18 25.17 -29.26
CA LYS A 14 1.92 24.95 -28.54
C LYS A 14 2.15 24.06 -27.33
N GLU A 15 1.60 24.46 -26.20
CA GLU A 15 1.66 23.70 -24.95
C GLU A 15 0.55 22.64 -24.91
N PHE A 16 0.92 21.43 -24.53
CA PHE A 16 0.02 20.29 -24.34
C PHE A 16 0.19 19.75 -22.92
N SER A 17 -0.91 19.68 -22.17
CA SER A 17 -0.90 19.03 -20.85
C SER A 17 -0.99 17.51 -20.99
N VAL A 18 -0.22 16.77 -20.18
CA VAL A 18 -0.25 15.31 -20.09
C VAL A 18 -0.95 14.94 -18.77
N PRO A 19 -2.22 14.50 -18.79
CA PRO A 19 -2.99 14.22 -17.58
C PRO A 19 -2.31 13.21 -16.64
N GLU A 20 -1.62 12.20 -17.19
CA GLU A 20 -0.93 11.14 -16.45
C GLU A 20 0.28 11.65 -15.66
N MET A 21 0.83 12.80 -16.03
CA MET A 21 1.94 13.46 -15.32
C MET A 21 1.46 14.38 -14.20
N ARG A 22 0.15 14.64 -14.09
CA ARG A 22 -0.42 15.44 -13.02
C ARG A 22 -0.63 14.57 -11.78
N ALA A 23 -0.06 14.98 -10.65
CA ALA A 23 -0.36 14.35 -9.37
C ALA A 23 -1.84 14.57 -8.99
N GLU A 24 -2.54 13.50 -8.68
CA GLU A 24 -3.91 13.54 -8.18
C GLU A 24 -3.95 13.22 -6.69
N PHE A 25 -4.73 14.01 -5.93
CA PHE A 25 -4.99 13.70 -4.53
C PHE A 25 -6.13 12.69 -4.42
N ILE A 26 -5.82 11.49 -3.96
CA ILE A 26 -6.82 10.47 -3.65
C ILE A 26 -7.40 10.79 -2.27
N ILE A 27 -8.52 11.51 -2.25
CA ILE A 27 -9.22 11.87 -1.02
C ILE A 27 -10.40 10.90 -0.83
N PRO A 28 -10.50 10.20 0.32
CA PRO A 28 -11.66 9.37 0.61
C PRO A 28 -12.95 10.19 0.48
N PRO A 29 -14.03 9.62 -0.09
CA PRO A 29 -15.24 10.39 -0.42
C PRO A 29 -15.96 10.94 0.82
N ASN A 30 -15.72 10.37 2.00
CA ASN A 30 -16.32 10.82 3.24
C ASN A 30 -15.42 10.54 4.46
N LEU A 31 -15.20 11.56 5.29
CA LEU A 31 -14.44 11.49 6.54
C LEU A 31 -15.29 11.76 7.79
N SER A 32 -16.62 11.79 7.63
CA SER A 32 -17.55 12.15 8.72
C SER A 32 -17.66 11.07 9.79
N SER A 33 -17.38 9.81 9.45
CA SER A 33 -17.49 8.65 10.35
C SER A 33 -16.14 8.17 10.92
N THR A 34 -15.06 8.94 10.74
CA THR A 34 -13.72 8.52 11.16
C THR A 34 -13.56 8.61 12.68
N LYS A 35 -13.27 7.46 13.31
CA LYS A 35 -13.01 7.38 14.76
C LYS A 35 -11.61 7.88 15.14
N MET A 36 -10.66 7.83 14.22
CA MET A 36 -9.28 8.26 14.45
C MET A 36 -9.19 9.78 14.62
N LYS A 37 -8.32 10.20 15.54
CA LYS A 37 -8.01 11.61 15.84
C LYS A 37 -6.51 11.85 15.59
N PRO A 38 -6.10 13.09 15.28
CA PRO A 38 -4.69 13.41 15.05
C PRO A 38 -3.81 13.23 16.29
N TYR A 39 -4.42 13.21 17.49
CA TYR A 39 -3.73 13.04 18.75
C TYR A 39 -4.27 11.82 19.50
N VAL A 40 -3.38 11.19 20.28
CA VAL A 40 -3.70 10.08 21.19
C VAL A 40 -3.79 10.58 22.62
N ALA A 41 -4.57 9.89 23.45
CA ALA A 41 -4.69 10.24 24.87
C ALA A 41 -3.42 9.81 25.64
N TRP A 42 -2.98 10.65 26.58
CA TRP A 42 -1.82 10.37 27.45
C TRP A 42 -1.96 9.11 28.31
N ARG A 43 -3.19 8.71 28.60
CA ARG A 43 -3.50 7.52 29.41
C ARG A 43 -3.35 6.20 28.65
N CYS A 44 -3.03 6.23 27.36
CA CYS A 44 -2.83 5.02 26.57
C CYS A 44 -1.47 4.42 26.87
N ASP A 45 -1.39 3.08 26.81
CA ASP A 45 -0.12 2.36 26.97
C ASP A 45 0.84 2.71 25.82
N THR A 46 2.12 2.82 26.15
CA THR A 46 3.17 3.02 25.15
C THR A 46 3.56 1.66 24.56
N VAL A 47 3.26 1.45 23.30
CA VAL A 47 3.62 0.21 22.58
C VAL A 47 5.05 0.33 22.05
N THR A 48 5.92 -0.60 22.42
CA THR A 48 7.25 -0.76 21.82
C THR A 48 7.18 -1.86 20.77
N GLN A 49 7.22 -1.49 19.48
CA GLN A 49 7.28 -2.43 18.36
C GLN A 49 8.57 -2.21 17.57
N GLY A 50 9.19 -3.31 17.13
CA GLY A 50 10.33 -3.26 16.20
C GLY A 50 9.92 -2.82 14.78
N PRO A 51 10.89 -2.70 13.85
CA PRO A 51 10.59 -2.47 12.44
C PRO A 51 9.81 -3.66 11.86
N LEU A 52 8.81 -3.38 11.03
CA LEU A 52 8.07 -4.39 10.28
C LEU A 52 8.98 -5.01 9.20
N THR A 53 9.18 -6.33 9.25
CA THR A 53 10.00 -7.04 8.25
C THR A 53 9.14 -7.76 7.21
N PRO A 54 9.70 -8.12 6.03
CA PRO A 54 9.00 -8.95 5.06
C PRO A 54 8.57 -10.31 5.63
N GLU A 55 9.36 -10.87 6.55
CA GLU A 55 9.03 -12.13 7.25
C GLU A 55 7.80 -11.96 8.14
N ASP A 56 7.67 -10.83 8.84
CA ASP A 56 6.47 -10.53 9.64
C ASP A 56 5.20 -10.48 8.77
N LEU A 57 5.31 -9.87 7.58
CA LEU A 57 4.21 -9.80 6.61
C LEU A 57 3.85 -11.18 6.06
N TYR A 58 4.86 -11.99 5.75
CA TYR A 58 4.66 -13.37 5.30
C TYR A 58 3.91 -14.19 6.35
N GLU A 59 4.36 -14.14 7.59
CA GLU A 59 3.78 -14.88 8.69
C GLU A 59 2.33 -14.45 8.97
N ALA A 60 2.06 -13.15 8.95
CA ALA A 60 0.74 -12.61 9.25
C ALA A 60 -0.34 -12.98 8.22
N TYR A 61 0.00 -13.04 6.93
CA TYR A 61 -0.98 -13.15 5.85
C TYR A 61 -0.90 -14.45 5.04
N TYR A 62 0.30 -14.98 4.80
CA TYR A 62 0.53 -16.05 3.84
C TYR A 62 0.84 -17.40 4.49
N ALA A 63 1.55 -17.42 5.62
CA ALA A 63 2.02 -18.65 6.26
C ALA A 63 0.90 -19.66 6.51
N LYS A 64 -0.23 -19.24 7.09
CA LYS A 64 -1.37 -20.13 7.34
C LYS A 64 -1.90 -20.78 6.06
N ARG A 65 -1.96 -20.03 4.96
CA ARG A 65 -2.44 -20.53 3.67
C ARG A 65 -1.47 -21.54 3.08
N VAL A 66 -0.17 -21.21 3.07
CA VAL A 66 0.90 -22.07 2.54
C VAL A 66 0.94 -23.40 3.30
N VAL A 67 0.97 -23.37 4.62
CA VAL A 67 0.96 -24.58 5.46
C VAL A 67 -0.27 -25.43 5.16
N SER A 68 -1.45 -24.82 5.07
CA SER A 68 -2.69 -25.56 4.80
C SER A 68 -2.74 -26.24 3.42
N LEU A 69 -2.04 -25.69 2.42
CA LEU A 69 -1.95 -26.28 1.09
C LEU A 69 -0.88 -27.37 1.05
N PHE A 70 0.23 -27.15 1.76
CA PHE A 70 1.26 -28.16 1.93
C PHE A 70 0.72 -29.41 2.64
N ASP A 71 -0.06 -29.25 3.71
CA ASP A 71 -0.71 -30.35 4.43
C ASP A 71 -1.69 -31.15 3.54
N LYS A 72 -2.27 -30.49 2.54
CA LYS A 72 -3.15 -31.11 1.54
C LYS A 72 -2.39 -31.77 0.38
N GLN A 73 -1.06 -31.83 0.46
CA GLN A 73 -0.19 -32.36 -0.60
C GLN A 73 -0.40 -31.64 -1.95
N ALA A 74 -0.72 -30.35 -1.93
CA ALA A 74 -0.75 -29.53 -3.14
C ALA A 74 0.66 -29.42 -3.73
N SER A 75 0.73 -29.32 -5.06
CA SER A 75 1.99 -29.10 -5.75
C SER A 75 2.54 -27.69 -5.50
N GLU A 76 3.87 -27.53 -5.62
CA GLU A 76 4.52 -26.23 -5.43
C GLU A 76 3.95 -25.15 -6.36
N GLN A 77 3.61 -25.53 -7.60
CA GLN A 77 3.01 -24.61 -8.57
C GLN A 77 1.64 -24.11 -8.11
N GLU A 78 0.78 -25.01 -7.60
CA GLU A 78 -0.55 -24.63 -7.08
C GLU A 78 -0.45 -23.72 -5.85
N ILE A 79 0.57 -23.91 -5.01
CA ILE A 79 0.83 -23.04 -3.86
C ILE A 79 1.19 -21.65 -4.35
N MET A 80 2.12 -21.54 -5.30
CA MET A 80 2.59 -20.27 -5.84
C MET A 80 1.48 -19.50 -6.58
N ASP A 81 0.72 -20.18 -7.44
CA ASP A 81 -0.42 -19.58 -8.15
C ASP A 81 -1.48 -19.06 -7.16
N SER A 82 -1.59 -19.67 -5.99
CA SER A 82 -2.51 -19.21 -4.94
C SER A 82 -2.08 -17.88 -4.29
N LEU A 83 -0.79 -17.53 -4.37
CA LEU A 83 -0.22 -16.34 -3.73
C LEU A 83 -0.23 -15.10 -4.64
N GLU A 84 -0.47 -15.28 -5.95
CA GLU A 84 -0.67 -14.17 -6.88
C GLU A 84 -2.01 -13.48 -6.62
N ILE A 85 -1.98 -12.14 -6.50
CA ILE A 85 -3.14 -11.25 -6.33
C ILE A 85 -3.45 -10.58 -7.66
#